data_AF-A7T117-F1
#
_entry.id   AF-A7T117-F1
#
_cell.length_a   1.000
_cell.length_b   1.000
_cell.length_c   1.000
_cell.angle_alpha   90.00
_cell.angle_beta   90.00
_cell.angle_gamma   90.00
#
_symmetry.space_group_name_H-M   'P 1'
#
loop_
_entity.id
_entity.type
_entity.pdbx_description
1 polymer ?
#
loop_
_entity_poly.entity_id
_entity_poly.type
_entity_poly.pdbx_seq_one_letter_code
_entity_poly.pdbx_strand_id
1 'polypeptide(L)'
;GGAALDLKACPAKPFKWITDMTWLNLVELSKLPQFSGILDQVRRNDNGWRSWFDKDAPEEHPIPDGYHTSLDTFRKLLLVRSWCPDRTLPQARKYIADAMGERYAEGVILNLEATWEESDTKTPLICFLSMGSDPTGSIESLAKRKGIECRAVSMGQGQEVHARRLIQQSCA
;
A
#
# COMPACT_ATOMS: atom_id res chain seq x y z
N GLY A 1 -8.36 -3.73 16.52
CA GLY A 1 -7.40 -4.85 16.59
C GLY A 1 -7.26 -5.27 18.03
N GLY A 2 -6.74 -6.48 18.30
CA GLY A 2 -6.79 -7.09 19.64
C GLY A 2 -5.70 -6.66 20.62
N ALA A 3 -4.83 -5.70 20.26
CA ALA A 3 -3.67 -5.31 21.06
C ALA A 3 -4.00 -4.85 22.50
N ALA A 4 -5.20 -4.31 22.71
CA ALA A 4 -5.66 -3.82 24.00
C ALA A 4 -6.33 -4.90 24.87
N LEU A 5 -6.49 -6.13 24.35
CA LEU A 5 -7.12 -7.23 25.06
C LEU A 5 -6.10 -7.95 25.93
N ASP A 6 -6.52 -8.36 27.13
CA ASP A 6 -5.76 -9.30 27.96
C ASP A 6 -6.06 -10.73 27.50
N LEU A 7 -5.01 -11.48 27.14
CA LEU A 7 -5.11 -12.88 26.74
C LEU A 7 -5.76 -13.76 27.82
N LYS A 8 -5.53 -13.45 29.11
CA LYS A 8 -6.11 -14.22 30.23
C LYS A 8 -7.62 -13.99 30.38
N ALA A 9 -8.13 -12.85 29.90
CA ALA A 9 -9.55 -12.53 29.89
C ALA A 9 -10.26 -13.02 28.63
N CYS A 10 -9.52 -13.55 27.64
CA CYS A 10 -10.06 -14.04 26.38
C CYS A 10 -10.30 -15.57 26.43
N PRO A 11 -11.14 -16.11 25.53
CA PRO A 11 -11.26 -17.55 25.35
C PRO A 11 -9.89 -18.20 25.12
N ALA A 12 -9.66 -19.39 25.69
CA ALA A 12 -8.38 -20.08 25.53
C ALA A 12 -8.05 -20.33 24.05
N LYS A 13 -6.80 -20.01 23.68
CA LYS A 13 -6.24 -20.25 22.35
C LYS A 13 -6.19 -21.76 22.09
N PRO A 14 -6.77 -22.25 20.97
CA PRO A 14 -6.96 -23.69 20.79
C PRO A 14 -5.70 -24.44 20.38
N PHE A 15 -4.78 -23.79 19.65
CA PHE A 15 -3.59 -24.44 19.10
C PHE A 15 -2.33 -23.63 19.35
N LYS A 16 -1.20 -24.33 19.52
CA LYS A 16 0.10 -23.72 19.81
C LYS A 16 0.71 -22.97 18.63
N TRP A 17 0.36 -23.35 17.40
CA TRP A 17 0.87 -22.71 16.18
C TRP A 17 0.26 -21.33 15.93
N ILE A 18 -0.90 -21.03 16.53
CA ILE A 18 -1.50 -19.69 16.50
C ILE A 18 -0.73 -18.80 17.49
N THR A 19 -0.29 -17.62 17.05
CA THR A 19 0.35 -16.65 17.95
C THR A 19 -0.66 -16.01 18.88
N ASP A 20 -0.22 -15.53 20.05
CA ASP A 20 -1.11 -14.83 20.98
C ASP A 20 -1.74 -13.59 20.34
N MET A 21 -0.94 -12.82 19.59
CA MET A 21 -1.41 -11.62 18.90
C MET A 21 -2.44 -11.93 17.82
N THR A 22 -2.23 -12.98 17.01
CA THR A 22 -3.23 -13.45 16.03
C THR A 22 -4.52 -13.83 16.73
N TRP A 23 -4.44 -14.59 17.83
CA TRP A 23 -5.63 -15.01 18.57
C TRP A 23 -6.40 -13.81 19.15
N LEU A 24 -5.71 -12.85 19.77
CA LEU A 24 -6.35 -11.62 20.26
C LEU A 24 -7.02 -10.82 19.14
N ASN A 25 -6.41 -10.75 17.95
CA ASN A 25 -7.02 -10.12 16.79
C ASN A 25 -8.29 -10.83 16.33
N LEU A 26 -8.33 -12.16 16.39
CA LEU A 26 -9.52 -12.95 16.05
C LEU A 26 -10.62 -12.79 17.09
N VAL A 27 -10.27 -12.69 18.38
CA VAL A 27 -11.22 -12.38 19.46
C VAL A 27 -11.83 -10.99 19.26
N GLU A 28 -11.04 -10.01 18.82
CA GLU A 28 -11.59 -8.69 18.49
C GLU A 28 -12.46 -8.74 17.22
N LEU A 29 -12.04 -9.50 16.21
CA LEU A 29 -12.78 -9.67 14.95
C LEU A 29 -14.14 -10.34 15.18
N SER A 30 -14.23 -11.30 16.09
CA SER A 30 -15.47 -12.07 16.35
C SER A 30 -16.61 -11.23 16.91
N LYS A 31 -16.34 -10.01 17.39
CA LYS A 31 -17.36 -9.04 17.80
C LYS A 31 -18.20 -8.52 16.63
N LEU A 32 -17.73 -8.68 15.40
CA LEU A 32 -18.48 -8.33 14.19
C LEU A 32 -19.43 -9.48 13.80
N PRO A 33 -20.68 -9.20 13.41
CA PRO A 33 -21.69 -10.23 13.14
C PRO A 33 -21.24 -11.31 12.17
N GLN A 34 -20.55 -10.91 11.09
CA GLN A 34 -20.07 -11.82 10.04
C GLN A 34 -18.98 -12.79 10.52
N PHE A 35 -18.32 -12.49 11.64
CA PHE A 35 -17.23 -13.29 12.19
C PHE A 35 -17.57 -13.88 13.56
N SER A 36 -18.82 -13.78 14.00
CA SER A 36 -19.27 -14.27 15.31
C SER A 36 -18.94 -15.74 15.57
N GLY A 37 -18.93 -16.58 14.52
CA GLY A 37 -18.58 -18.00 14.61
C GLY A 37 -17.09 -18.34 14.50
N ILE A 38 -16.21 -17.36 14.22
CA ILE A 38 -14.83 -17.64 13.80
C ILE A 38 -14.03 -18.42 14.84
N LEU A 39 -14.15 -18.08 16.13
CA LEU A 39 -13.37 -18.72 17.19
C LEU A 39 -13.69 -20.21 17.33
N ASP A 40 -14.96 -20.58 17.16
CA ASP A 40 -15.43 -21.96 17.24
C ASP A 40 -15.12 -22.75 15.96
N GLN A 41 -15.20 -22.10 14.80
CA GLN A 41 -14.81 -22.69 13.51
C GLN A 41 -13.34 -23.08 13.50
N VAL A 42 -12.46 -22.17 13.95
CA VAL A 42 -11.03 -22.43 14.08
C VAL A 42 -10.78 -23.61 15.00
N ARG A 43 -11.42 -23.64 16.18
CA ARG A 43 -11.32 -24.76 17.13
C ARG A 43 -11.70 -26.11 16.54
N ARG A 44 -12.71 -26.15 15.67
CA ARG A 44 -13.24 -27.40 15.09
C ARG A 44 -12.46 -27.84 13.85
N ASN A 45 -11.83 -26.92 13.13
CA ASN A 45 -11.17 -27.18 11.85
C ASN A 45 -9.68 -26.78 11.87
N ASP A 46 -8.89 -27.38 12.77
CA ASP A 46 -7.44 -27.11 12.88
C ASP A 46 -6.73 -27.25 11.54
N ASN A 47 -6.91 -28.41 10.89
CA ASN A 47 -6.21 -28.75 9.65
C ASN A 47 -6.51 -27.77 8.51
N GLY A 48 -7.77 -27.33 8.35
CA GLY A 48 -8.15 -26.39 7.30
C GLY A 48 -7.54 -25.01 7.50
N TRP A 49 -7.64 -24.47 8.72
CA TRP A 49 -7.07 -23.15 9.04
C TRP A 49 -5.55 -23.15 9.03
N ARG A 50 -4.93 -24.21 9.54
CA ARG A 50 -3.47 -24.36 9.49
C ARG A 50 -2.97 -24.50 8.06
N SER A 51 -3.60 -25.36 7.24
CA SER A 51 -3.23 -25.52 5.84
C SER A 51 -3.44 -24.26 5.01
N TRP A 52 -4.43 -23.43 5.33
CA TRP A 52 -4.62 -22.14 4.69
C TRP A 52 -3.55 -21.13 5.14
N PHE A 53 -3.27 -21.07 6.44
CA PHE A 53 -2.28 -20.18 7.04
C PHE A 53 -0.85 -20.48 6.59
N ASP A 54 -0.47 -21.75 6.45
CA ASP A 54 0.89 -22.19 6.08
C ASP A 54 1.23 -21.93 4.59
N LYS A 55 0.35 -21.28 3.82
CA LYS A 55 0.61 -20.91 2.42
C LYS A 55 1.41 -19.61 2.33
N ASP A 56 2.20 -19.46 1.27
CA ASP A 56 2.98 -18.23 1.03
C ASP A 56 2.11 -16.98 0.80
N ALA A 57 0.94 -17.17 0.20
CA ALA A 57 -0.05 -16.13 -0.05
C ALA A 57 -1.47 -16.63 0.30
N PRO A 58 -1.82 -16.75 1.59
CA PRO A 58 -3.12 -17.26 2.05
C PRO A 58 -4.31 -16.48 1.46
N GLU A 59 -4.15 -15.17 1.25
CA GLU A 59 -5.19 -14.30 0.68
C GLU A 59 -5.52 -14.59 -0.79
N GLU A 60 -4.68 -15.36 -1.48
CA GLU A 60 -4.94 -15.86 -2.85
C GLU A 60 -5.71 -17.19 -2.86
N HIS A 61 -5.93 -17.80 -1.70
CA HIS A 61 -6.48 -19.13 -1.59
C HIS A 61 -7.88 -19.14 -0.98
N PRO A 62 -8.67 -20.21 -1.21
CA PRO A 62 -9.96 -20.36 -0.56
C PRO A 62 -9.84 -20.32 0.97
N ILE A 63 -10.47 -19.31 1.57
CA ILE A 63 -10.55 -19.17 3.03
C ILE A 63 -11.48 -20.27 3.57
N PRO A 64 -11.08 -21.00 4.62
CA PRO A 64 -11.88 -22.09 5.21
C PRO A 64 -13.28 -21.67 5.68
N ASP A 65 -14.09 -22.69 5.97
CA ASP A 65 -15.38 -22.57 6.67
C ASP A 65 -16.38 -21.59 6.01
N GLY A 66 -16.35 -21.52 4.68
CA GLY A 66 -17.30 -20.76 3.86
C GLY A 66 -16.98 -19.28 3.73
N TYR A 67 -15.94 -18.78 4.41
CA TYR A 67 -15.56 -17.36 4.36
C TYR A 67 -15.07 -16.91 2.99
N HIS A 68 -14.60 -17.83 2.14
CA HIS A 68 -14.22 -17.46 0.77
C HIS A 68 -15.39 -16.92 -0.05
N THR A 69 -16.58 -17.52 0.12
CA THR A 69 -17.77 -17.19 -0.67
C THR A 69 -18.73 -16.25 0.04
N SER A 70 -18.75 -16.25 1.37
CA SER A 70 -19.68 -15.43 2.16
C SER A 70 -19.20 -14.00 2.43
N LEU A 71 -17.90 -13.74 2.27
CA LEU A 71 -17.30 -12.43 2.53
C LEU A 71 -17.05 -11.66 1.23
N ASP A 72 -17.36 -10.37 1.26
CA ASP A 72 -16.87 -9.41 0.28
C ASP A 72 -15.38 -9.08 0.52
N THR A 73 -14.79 -8.36 -0.44
CA THR A 73 -13.35 -8.06 -0.45
C THR A 73 -12.90 -7.29 0.79
N PHE A 74 -13.74 -6.37 1.30
CA PHE A 74 -13.45 -5.64 2.53
C PHE A 74 -13.44 -6.55 3.77
N ARG A 75 -14.41 -7.43 3.93
CA ARG A 75 -14.42 -8.37 5.06
C ARG A 75 -13.29 -9.40 4.95
N LYS A 76 -12.92 -9.84 3.74
CA LYS A 76 -11.69 -10.62 3.52
C LYS A 76 -10.44 -9.88 3.99
N LEU A 77 -10.34 -8.58 3.73
CA LEU A 77 -9.26 -7.73 4.26
C LEU A 77 -9.24 -7.71 5.80
N LEU A 78 -10.39 -7.57 6.46
CA LEU A 78 -10.44 -7.61 7.93
C LEU A 78 -9.93 -8.94 8.48
N LEU A 79 -10.29 -10.06 7.85
CA LEU A 79 -9.82 -11.38 8.24
C LEU A 79 -8.31 -11.53 8.05
N VAL A 80 -7.79 -11.22 6.86
CA VAL A 80 -6.35 -11.31 6.56
C VAL A 80 -5.56 -10.40 7.49
N ARG A 81 -6.00 -9.17 7.73
CA ARG A 81 -5.34 -8.24 8.68
C ARG A 81 -5.30 -8.79 10.11
N SER A 82 -6.33 -9.52 10.53
CA SER A 82 -6.40 -10.12 11.87
C SER A 82 -5.57 -11.40 11.97
N TRP A 83 -5.41 -12.15 10.87
CA TRP A 83 -4.76 -13.46 10.87
C TRP A 83 -3.31 -13.44 10.38
N CYS A 84 -3.06 -12.83 9.21
CA CYS A 84 -1.79 -12.73 8.50
C CYS A 84 -1.43 -11.25 8.28
N PRO A 85 -0.95 -10.52 9.32
CA PRO A 85 -0.74 -9.08 9.24
C PRO A 85 0.23 -8.65 8.14
N ASP A 86 1.22 -9.49 7.81
CA ASP A 86 2.18 -9.30 6.72
C ASP A 86 1.52 -9.31 5.33
N ARG A 87 0.38 -10.00 5.18
CA ARG A 87 -0.41 -10.06 3.95
C ARG A 87 -1.49 -8.97 3.87
N THR A 88 -1.54 -8.05 4.83
CA THR A 88 -2.52 -6.94 4.84
C THR A 88 -2.38 -6.06 3.61
N LEU A 89 -1.16 -5.70 3.21
CA LEU A 89 -0.93 -4.81 2.06
C LEU A 89 -1.39 -5.44 0.72
N PRO A 90 -1.00 -6.68 0.38
CA PRO A 90 -1.56 -7.38 -0.78
C PRO A 90 -3.09 -7.42 -0.80
N GLN A 91 -3.73 -7.80 0.32
CA GLN A 91 -5.19 -7.87 0.38
C GLN A 91 -5.85 -6.48 0.33
N ALA A 92 -5.20 -5.44 0.85
CA ALA A 92 -5.69 -4.07 0.77
C ALA A 92 -5.66 -3.54 -0.67
N ARG A 93 -4.64 -3.88 -1.45
CA ARG A 93 -4.58 -3.55 -2.89
C ARG A 93 -5.77 -4.14 -3.65
N LYS A 94 -6.12 -5.40 -3.39
CA LYS A 94 -7.31 -6.03 -3.97
C LYS A 94 -8.59 -5.29 -3.60
N TYR A 95 -8.73 -4.89 -2.34
CA TYR A 95 -9.89 -4.09 -1.92
C TYR A 95 -9.97 -2.75 -2.64
N ILE A 96 -8.85 -2.05 -2.80
CA ILE A 96 -8.79 -0.78 -3.55
C ILE A 96 -9.15 -1.00 -5.02
N ALA A 97 -8.61 -2.05 -5.64
CA ALA A 97 -8.90 -2.39 -7.02
C ALA A 97 -10.39 -2.71 -7.24
N ASP A 98 -11.00 -3.49 -6.35
CA ASP A 98 -12.41 -3.85 -6.37
C ASP A 98 -13.32 -2.62 -6.13
N ALA A 99 -12.95 -1.73 -5.20
CA ALA A 99 -13.77 -0.58 -4.82
C ALA A 99 -13.64 0.64 -5.74
N MET A 100 -12.44 0.87 -6.28
CA MET A 100 -12.12 2.09 -7.04
C MET A 100 -11.62 1.82 -8.47
N GLY A 101 -11.24 0.59 -8.77
CA GLY A 101 -10.65 0.16 -10.04
C GLY A 101 -9.13 -0.03 -9.96
N GLU A 102 -8.60 -0.92 -10.80
CA GLU A 102 -7.18 -1.34 -10.83
C GLU A 102 -6.19 -0.17 -10.89
N ARG A 103 -6.54 0.90 -11.62
CA ARG A 103 -5.70 2.11 -11.75
C ARG A 103 -5.33 2.78 -10.41
N TYR A 104 -6.08 2.50 -9.34
CA TYR A 104 -5.81 3.03 -8.00
C TYR A 104 -5.04 2.06 -7.10
N ALA A 105 -4.90 0.80 -7.51
CA ALA A 105 -4.12 -0.23 -6.81
C ALA A 105 -2.72 -0.42 -7.40
N GLU A 106 -2.53 -0.05 -8.67
CA GLU A 106 -1.26 -0.11 -9.38
C GLU A 106 -0.31 1.05 -9.03
N GLY A 107 0.99 0.81 -9.21
CA GLY A 107 1.98 1.86 -9.10
C GLY A 107 1.92 2.81 -10.29
N VAL A 108 2.02 4.12 -10.03
CA VAL A 108 2.09 5.13 -11.09
C VAL A 108 3.54 5.27 -11.55
N ILE A 109 3.79 5.02 -12.84
CA ILE A 109 5.07 5.33 -13.47
C ILE A 109 5.07 6.82 -13.80
N LEU A 110 6.12 7.54 -13.40
CA LEU A 110 6.27 8.96 -13.71
C LEU A 110 6.35 9.13 -15.24
N ASN A 111 5.36 9.82 -15.80
CA ASN A 111 5.41 10.32 -17.17
C ASN A 111 5.80 11.79 -17.14
N LEU A 112 7.10 12.06 -17.26
CA LEU A 112 7.64 13.43 -17.20
C LEU A 112 7.08 14.34 -18.29
N GLU A 113 6.74 13.80 -19.46
CA GLU A 113 6.17 14.56 -20.56
C GLU A 113 4.74 15.01 -20.26
N ALA A 114 3.89 14.09 -19.77
CA ALA A 114 2.54 14.45 -19.34
C ALA A 114 2.56 15.45 -18.18
N THR A 115 3.43 15.25 -17.19
CA THR A 115 3.59 16.20 -16.07
C THR A 115 4.05 17.59 -16.55
N TRP A 116 4.92 17.66 -17.56
CA TRP A 116 5.33 18.93 -18.17
C TRP A 116 4.17 19.60 -18.93
N GLU A 117 3.35 18.83 -19.66
CA GLU A 117 2.18 19.36 -20.38
C GLU A 117 1.10 19.92 -19.45
N GLU A 118 1.02 19.44 -18.22
CA GLU A 118 0.15 19.98 -17.16
C GLU A 118 0.73 21.21 -16.44
N SER A 119 1.99 21.56 -16.70
CA SER A 119 2.67 22.70 -16.07
C SER A 119 2.61 23.96 -16.93
N ASP A 120 2.82 25.12 -16.29
CA ASP A 120 2.93 26.40 -16.98
C ASP A 120 4.01 27.29 -16.33
N THR A 121 4.18 28.51 -16.85
CA THR A 121 5.20 29.44 -16.36
C THR A 121 4.97 29.93 -14.93
N LYS A 122 3.78 29.70 -14.37
CA LYS A 122 3.41 30.05 -12.99
C LYS A 122 3.38 28.82 -12.07
N THR A 123 3.49 27.62 -12.63
CA THR A 123 3.34 26.35 -11.95
C THR A 123 4.62 25.53 -12.10
N PRO A 124 5.63 25.77 -11.23
CA PRO A 124 6.92 25.11 -11.32
C PRO A 124 6.81 23.61 -10.98
N LEU A 125 7.57 22.79 -11.71
CA LEU A 125 7.70 21.37 -11.42
C LEU A 125 8.79 21.13 -10.37
N ILE A 126 8.45 20.39 -9.32
CA ILE A 126 9.37 20.03 -8.23
C ILE A 126 9.49 18.51 -8.17
N CYS A 127 10.70 18.00 -8.33
CA CYS A 127 10.99 16.56 -8.22
C CYS A 127 11.40 16.21 -6.79
N PHE A 128 10.66 15.31 -6.14
CA PHE A 128 11.09 14.71 -4.87
C PHE A 128 12.04 13.55 -5.14
N LEU A 129 13.28 13.67 -4.64
CA LEU A 129 14.34 12.71 -4.92
C LEU A 129 14.52 11.73 -3.75
N SER A 130 14.55 10.44 -4.07
CA SER A 130 15.16 9.45 -3.20
C SER A 130 16.67 9.41 -3.42
N MET A 131 17.44 8.90 -2.45
CA MET A 131 18.88 8.71 -2.64
C MET A 131 19.17 7.90 -3.92
N GLY A 132 20.10 8.39 -4.75
CA GLY A 132 20.45 7.77 -6.03
C GLY A 132 19.50 8.04 -7.18
N SER A 133 18.39 8.78 -6.97
CA SER A 133 17.50 9.22 -8.05
C SER A 133 17.91 10.63 -8.51
N ASP A 134 18.25 10.77 -9.79
CA ASP A 134 18.52 12.06 -10.43
C ASP A 134 17.72 12.17 -11.75
N PRO A 135 16.69 13.06 -11.83
CA PRO A 135 15.87 13.22 -13.01
C PRO A 135 16.52 14.10 -14.09
N THR A 136 17.68 14.70 -13.83
CA THR A 136 18.31 15.71 -14.71
C THR A 136 18.43 15.21 -16.15
N GLY A 137 18.98 14.01 -16.36
CA GLY A 137 19.11 13.45 -17.71
C GLY A 137 17.77 13.21 -18.42
N SER A 138 16.71 12.88 -17.68
CA SER A 138 15.36 12.71 -18.24
C SER A 138 14.75 14.05 -18.65
N ILE A 139 14.97 15.09 -17.84
CA ILE A 139 14.52 16.47 -18.10
C ILE A 139 15.23 17.03 -19.33
N GLU A 140 16.56 16.93 -19.40
CA GLU A 140 17.36 17.38 -20.55
C GLU A 140 16.94 16.65 -21.84
N SER A 141 16.71 15.34 -21.75
CA SER A 141 16.25 14.55 -22.89
C SER A 141 14.87 14.97 -23.38
N LEU A 142 13.93 15.27 -22.46
CA LEU A 142 12.60 15.78 -22.82
C LEU A 142 12.70 17.17 -23.48
N ALA A 143 13.47 18.08 -22.89
CA ALA A 143 13.67 19.42 -23.44
C ALA A 143 14.24 19.36 -24.86
N LYS A 144 15.25 18.51 -25.10
CA LYS A 144 15.82 18.28 -26.43
C LYS A 144 14.77 17.76 -27.43
N ARG A 145 13.92 16.81 -27.02
CA ARG A 145 12.83 16.29 -27.89
C ARG A 145 11.80 17.37 -28.24
N LYS A 146 11.47 18.25 -27.30
CA LYS A 146 10.52 19.36 -27.51
C LYS A 146 11.15 20.59 -28.16
N GLY A 147 12.47 20.58 -28.41
CA GLY A 147 13.19 21.73 -28.97
C GLY A 147 13.30 22.92 -28.02
N ILE A 148 13.23 22.67 -26.71
CA ILE A 148 13.28 23.69 -25.65
C ILE A 148 14.72 23.82 -25.16
N GLU A 149 15.19 25.06 -24.99
CA GLU A 149 16.48 25.32 -24.35
C GLU A 149 16.41 25.01 -22.85
N CYS A 150 17.13 23.99 -22.41
CA CYS A 150 17.24 23.62 -21.00
C CYS A 150 18.49 24.24 -20.38
N ARG A 151 18.31 25.20 -19.46
CA ARG A 151 19.41 25.81 -18.70
C ARG A 151 19.40 25.29 -17.26
N ALA A 152 20.49 24.65 -16.85
CA ALA A 152 20.63 24.07 -15.51
C ALA A 152 21.58 24.90 -14.62
N VAL A 153 21.26 24.98 -13.33
CA VAL A 153 22.13 25.50 -12.28
C VAL A 153 22.12 24.53 -11.12
N SER A 154 23.30 24.03 -10.75
CA SER A 154 23.48 23.23 -9.53
C SER A 154 23.44 24.15 -8.33
N MET A 155 22.46 23.96 -7.45
CA MET A 155 22.29 24.79 -6.26
C MET A 155 23.37 24.48 -5.22
N GLY A 156 23.92 25.53 -4.63
CA GLY A 156 24.94 25.50 -3.60
C GLY A 156 25.13 26.90 -3.02
N GLN A 157 26.12 27.09 -2.15
CA GLN A 157 26.40 28.40 -1.58
C GLN A 157 26.78 29.40 -2.69
N GLY A 158 26.09 30.54 -2.75
CA GLY A 158 26.34 31.63 -3.70
C GLY A 158 25.73 31.46 -5.09
N GLN A 159 24.96 30.40 -5.35
CA GLN A 159 24.34 30.13 -6.66
C GLN A 159 22.99 30.85 -6.86
N GLU A 160 22.44 31.47 -5.83
CA GLU A 160 21.14 32.14 -5.87
C GLU A 160 21.08 33.31 -6.88
N VAL A 161 22.21 34.00 -7.11
CA VAL A 161 22.28 35.11 -8.07
C VAL A 161 22.14 34.59 -9.50
N HIS A 162 22.79 33.47 -9.81
CA HIS A 162 22.70 32.82 -11.12
C HIS A 162 21.31 32.22 -11.35
N ALA A 163 20.74 31.55 -10.35
CA ALA A 163 19.39 30.99 -10.43
C ALA A 163 18.33 32.09 -10.69
N ARG A 164 18.38 33.21 -9.95
CA ARG A 164 17.45 34.34 -10.15
C ARG A 164 17.53 34.92 -11.56
N ARG A 165 18.74 35.07 -12.09
CA ARG A 165 18.95 35.56 -13.47
C ARG A 165 18.34 34.61 -14.49
N LEU A 166 18.54 33.30 -14.33
CA LEU A 166 17.95 32.32 -15.26
C LEU A 166 16.43 32.35 -15.23
N ILE A 167 15.82 32.39 -14.05
CA ILE A 167 14.35 32.46 -13.92
C ILE A 167 13.81 33.71 -14.64
N GLN A 168 14.43 34.87 -14.46
CA GLN A 168 14.03 36.11 -15.15
C GLN A 168 14.12 36.00 -16.68
N GLN A 169 15.11 35.28 -17.20
CA GLN A 169 15.29 35.08 -18.64
C GLN A 169 14.32 34.03 -19.22
N SER A 170 13.92 33.03 -18.42
CA SER A 170 13.04 31.94 -18.87
C SER A 170 11.55 32.25 -18.74
N CYS A 171 11.18 33.21 -17.89
CA CYS A 171 9.79 33.62 -17.67
C CYS A 171 9.39 34.91 -18.41
N ALA A 172 10.31 35.51 -19.18
CA ALA A 172 10.07 36.70 -20.01
C ALA A 172 9.47 36.31 -21.37
#